data_AF-A0A924U7N2-F1
#
_entry.id   AF-A0A924U7N2-F1
#
_cell.length_a   1.000
_cell.length_b   1.000
_cell.length_c   1.000
_cell.angle_alpha   90.00
_cell.angle_beta   90.00
_cell.angle_gamma   90.00
#
_symmetry.space_group_name_H-M   'P 1'
#
loop_
_entity.id
_entity.type
_entity.pdbx_description
1 polymer ?
#
loop_
_entity_poly.entity_id
_entity_poly.type
_entity_poly.pdbx_seq_one_letter_code
_entity_poly.pdbx_strand_id
1 'polypeptide(L)'
;LIDDHVRARFGSEPPLRPMLPVIPLGIHTPDFARDPAPRAALRARLNCGPQDVVFSTIARLTPHEKFDPLPVFIAVQQAQTALPPGQKLHVVFCGLFRHPYARDVFTQGAARLMPNVGFLLLDGASPQDRRETLSGADVSLFMIDNIQETFGLAPLEGMAAGLPLLVSDWDGMKDTVTPDVGLRVKTRTLGPQHLANESLRLQGGVDDYSQYCAAVSAMTEVDMPDLTARILDLATNPDLRARLGAAALQRVRQIYDWQTVIPQMQALWAEQGQRRVAGKARNHRIPGHMLPVAPSPTLLFQSYPTEQIDPGHGRYVATDLTGRPGLTELLKLRNYAALHRLFAAEAQIAAVLAQITAEATGTTVAAIAQTTSLTPMYVNPIVMWLLKYDFIRRL
;
A
#
# COMPACT_ATOMS: atom_id res chain seq x y z
N LEU A 1 -5.83 -18.55 -10.42
CA LEU A 1 -4.39 -18.21 -10.38
C LEU A 1 -3.75 -18.49 -9.01
N ILE A 2 -4.02 -17.72 -7.94
CA ILE A 2 -3.32 -17.92 -6.64
C ILE A 2 -3.53 -19.33 -6.09
N ASP A 3 -4.78 -19.80 -6.05
CA ASP A 3 -5.14 -21.13 -5.55
C ASP A 3 -4.50 -22.24 -6.40
N ASP A 4 -4.48 -22.06 -7.71
CA ASP A 4 -3.87 -22.99 -8.66
C ASP A 4 -2.35 -23.02 -8.49
N HIS A 5 -1.73 -21.86 -8.26
CA HIS A 5 -0.31 -21.75 -7.96
C HIS A 5 0.05 -22.46 -6.65
N VAL A 6 -0.74 -22.26 -5.59
CA VAL A 6 -0.53 -22.94 -4.30
C VAL A 6 -0.63 -24.46 -4.45
N ARG A 7 -1.67 -24.95 -5.14
CA ARG A 7 -1.83 -26.39 -5.44
C ARG A 7 -0.65 -26.92 -6.25
N ALA A 8 -0.27 -26.26 -7.33
CA ALA A 8 0.80 -26.72 -8.21
C ALA A 8 2.18 -26.67 -7.54
N ARG A 9 2.46 -25.64 -6.74
CA ARG A 9 3.78 -25.42 -6.13
C ARG A 9 4.01 -26.26 -4.88
N PHE A 10 2.99 -26.39 -4.04
CA PHE A 10 3.10 -26.99 -2.71
C PHE A 10 2.31 -28.30 -2.55
N GLY A 11 1.52 -28.70 -3.55
CA GLY A 11 0.65 -29.88 -3.46
C GLY A 11 -0.44 -29.73 -2.38
N SER A 12 -0.75 -28.49 -1.98
CA SER A 12 -1.64 -28.22 -0.86
C SER A 12 -3.01 -27.74 -1.34
N GLU A 13 -4.04 -28.08 -0.56
CA GLU A 13 -5.36 -27.48 -0.73
C GLU A 13 -5.37 -26.08 -0.08
N PRO A 14 -5.65 -25.00 -0.85
CA PRO A 14 -5.73 -23.67 -0.29
C PRO A 14 -6.85 -23.59 0.76
N PRO A 15 -6.69 -22.76 1.79
CA PRO A 15 -7.76 -22.56 2.78
C PRO A 15 -9.00 -21.97 2.11
N LEU A 16 -10.15 -22.13 2.77
CA LEU A 16 -11.39 -21.46 2.36
C LEU A 16 -11.16 -19.96 2.26
N ARG A 17 -11.60 -19.35 1.15
CA ARG A 17 -11.50 -17.90 0.95
C ARG A 17 -12.50 -17.16 1.84
N PRO A 18 -12.14 -15.97 2.34
CA PRO A 18 -13.14 -15.07 2.90
C PRO A 18 -14.13 -14.64 1.80
N MET A 19 -15.24 -14.04 2.20
CA MET A 19 -16.12 -13.35 1.25
C MET A 19 -15.34 -12.21 0.57
N LEU A 20 -15.38 -12.16 -0.76
CA LEU A 20 -14.74 -11.13 -1.58
C LEU A 20 -15.78 -10.40 -2.46
N PRO A 21 -16.82 -9.77 -1.87
CA PRO A 21 -17.76 -8.96 -2.63
C PRO A 21 -17.07 -7.71 -3.16
N VAL A 22 -17.46 -7.26 -4.35
CA VAL A 22 -16.97 -6.02 -4.94
C VAL A 22 -17.93 -4.89 -4.58
N ILE A 23 -17.51 -4.02 -3.67
CA ILE A 23 -18.18 -2.75 -3.36
C ILE A 23 -17.16 -1.65 -3.71
N PRO A 24 -17.49 -0.72 -4.62
CA PRO A 24 -16.52 0.28 -5.05
C PRO A 24 -16.20 1.27 -3.93
N LEU A 25 -15.08 1.98 -4.05
CA LEU A 25 -14.85 3.16 -3.19
C LEU A 25 -15.84 4.26 -3.56
N GLY A 26 -16.22 5.06 -2.56
CA GLY A 26 -17.15 6.17 -2.74
C GLY A 26 -16.49 7.54 -2.68
N ILE A 27 -17.19 8.55 -3.21
CA ILE A 27 -16.91 9.97 -3.02
C ILE A 27 -18.18 10.72 -2.62
N HIS A 28 -18.05 11.92 -2.05
CA HIS A 28 -19.18 12.82 -1.85
C HIS A 28 -19.25 13.75 -3.07
N THR A 29 -20.09 13.43 -4.05
CA THR A 29 -20.08 14.12 -5.34
C THR A 29 -20.27 15.65 -5.29
N PRO A 30 -21.04 16.24 -4.34
CA PRO A 30 -21.19 17.70 -4.26
C PRO A 30 -19.88 18.46 -4.00
N ASP A 31 -18.87 17.83 -3.37
CA ASP A 31 -17.60 18.48 -3.03
C ASP A 31 -16.77 18.86 -4.27
N PHE A 32 -17.10 18.27 -5.43
CA PHE A 32 -16.35 18.42 -6.69
C PHE A 32 -17.15 19.16 -7.77
N ALA A 33 -18.31 19.73 -7.41
CA ALA A 33 -19.13 20.50 -8.34
C ALA A 33 -18.33 21.68 -8.93
N ARG A 34 -18.51 21.92 -10.23
CA ARG A 34 -17.83 23.03 -10.92
C ARG A 34 -18.35 24.37 -10.46
N ASP A 35 -17.43 25.32 -10.33
CA ASP A 35 -17.72 26.70 -9.98
C ASP A 35 -17.23 27.66 -11.09
N PRO A 36 -18.07 28.59 -11.58
CA PRO A 36 -17.69 29.58 -12.58
C PRO A 36 -16.48 30.46 -12.20
N ALA A 37 -16.32 30.84 -10.92
CA ALA A 37 -15.26 31.75 -10.50
C ALA A 37 -13.87 31.08 -10.51
N PRO A 38 -13.65 29.89 -9.89
CA PRO A 38 -12.43 29.11 -10.06
C PRO A 38 -12.15 28.72 -11.53
N ARG A 39 -13.20 28.47 -12.34
CA ARG A 39 -13.02 28.24 -13.78
C ARG A 39 -12.37 29.45 -14.46
N ALA A 40 -12.91 30.65 -14.22
CA ALA A 40 -12.37 31.87 -14.78
C ALA A 40 -10.92 32.13 -14.32
N ALA A 41 -10.62 31.88 -13.04
CA ALA A 41 -9.29 32.04 -12.47
C ALA A 41 -8.25 31.12 -13.16
N LEU A 42 -8.52 29.82 -13.30
CA LEU A 42 -7.59 28.90 -13.97
C LEU A 42 -7.36 29.31 -15.43
N ARG A 43 -8.44 29.61 -16.16
CA ARG A 43 -8.35 29.96 -17.58
C ARG A 43 -7.60 31.28 -17.80
N ALA A 44 -7.71 32.24 -16.87
CA ALA A 44 -6.91 33.46 -16.90
C ALA A 44 -5.40 33.18 -16.69
N ARG A 45 -5.04 32.29 -15.74
CA ARG A 45 -3.63 31.89 -15.49
C ARG A 45 -2.99 31.23 -16.72
N LEU A 46 -3.78 30.53 -17.53
CA LEU A 46 -3.35 29.89 -18.77
C LEU A 46 -3.38 30.81 -20.00
N ASN A 47 -3.94 32.02 -19.87
CA ASN A 47 -4.31 32.87 -21.01
C ASN A 47 -5.15 32.11 -22.05
N CYS A 48 -6.12 31.32 -21.60
CA CYS A 48 -6.95 30.52 -22.51
C CYS A 48 -7.80 31.41 -23.41
N GLY A 49 -7.76 31.13 -24.71
CA GLY A 49 -8.76 31.57 -25.67
C GLY A 49 -10.12 30.91 -25.47
N PRO A 50 -11.17 31.42 -26.16
CA PRO A 50 -12.53 30.89 -26.06
C PRO A 50 -12.66 29.46 -26.63
N GLN A 51 -11.81 29.08 -27.58
CA GLN A 51 -11.81 27.74 -28.20
C GLN A 51 -10.81 26.78 -27.56
N ASP A 52 -9.97 27.27 -26.65
CA ASP A 52 -8.92 26.48 -26.04
C ASP A 52 -9.49 25.37 -25.15
N VAL A 53 -8.78 24.25 -25.10
CA VAL A 53 -9.18 23.06 -24.36
C VAL A 53 -8.14 22.72 -23.30
N VAL A 54 -8.61 22.55 -22.06
CA VAL A 54 -7.76 22.26 -20.91
C VAL A 54 -7.92 20.79 -20.50
N PHE A 55 -6.84 20.03 -20.59
CA PHE A 55 -6.72 18.69 -20.02
C PHE A 55 -6.12 18.79 -18.63
N SER A 56 -6.66 18.07 -17.66
CA SER A 56 -6.15 18.13 -16.29
C SER A 56 -6.00 16.78 -15.61
N THR A 57 -4.95 16.63 -14.82
CA THR A 57 -4.72 15.48 -13.95
C THR A 57 -4.58 15.93 -12.50
N ILE A 58 -5.34 15.29 -11.60
CA ILE A 58 -5.15 15.40 -10.15
C ILE A 58 -4.55 14.08 -9.65
N ALA A 59 -3.35 14.12 -9.08
CA ALA A 59 -2.67 12.92 -8.61
C ALA A 59 -1.51 13.23 -7.66
N ARG A 60 -0.92 12.19 -7.07
CA ARG A 60 0.49 12.26 -6.65
C ARG A 60 1.36 12.37 -7.89
N LEU A 61 2.20 13.40 -8.00
CA LEU A 61 3.04 13.64 -9.18
C LEU A 61 4.38 12.94 -9.00
N THR A 62 4.33 11.60 -8.98
CA THR A 62 5.50 10.74 -8.79
C THR A 62 5.75 9.95 -10.07
N PRO A 63 6.69 10.36 -10.93
CA PRO A 63 6.83 9.86 -12.30
C PRO A 63 7.19 8.36 -12.37
N HIS A 64 7.77 7.81 -11.31
CA HIS A 64 8.23 6.42 -11.26
C HIS A 64 7.29 5.47 -10.50
N GLU A 65 6.22 6.00 -9.91
CA GLU A 65 5.30 5.22 -9.07
C GLU A 65 3.83 5.44 -9.46
N LYS A 66 3.48 6.63 -9.96
CA LYS A 66 2.10 6.97 -10.32
C LYS A 66 1.86 6.84 -11.82
N PHE A 67 2.62 7.58 -12.62
CA PHE A 67 2.59 7.53 -14.08
C PHE A 67 3.77 8.28 -14.66
N ASP A 68 4.28 7.85 -15.82
CA ASP A 68 5.20 8.66 -16.62
C ASP A 68 4.42 9.79 -17.35
N PRO A 69 4.69 11.08 -17.09
CA PRO A 69 4.02 12.18 -17.79
C PRO A 69 4.54 12.41 -19.21
N LEU A 70 5.72 11.91 -19.58
CA LEU A 70 6.36 12.25 -20.85
C LEU A 70 5.59 11.77 -22.09
N PRO A 71 4.97 10.56 -22.10
CA PRO A 71 4.09 10.16 -23.19
C PRO A 71 2.91 11.11 -23.42
N VAL A 72 2.33 11.65 -22.34
CA VAL A 72 1.27 12.67 -22.43
C VAL A 72 1.80 13.92 -23.14
N PHE A 73 2.99 14.40 -22.78
CA PHE A 73 3.55 15.61 -23.37
C PHE A 73 3.77 15.46 -24.87
N ILE A 74 4.32 14.31 -25.29
CA ILE A 74 4.53 14.00 -26.71
C ILE A 74 3.19 13.99 -27.45
N ALA A 75 2.17 13.30 -26.91
CA ALA A 75 0.88 13.18 -27.56
C ALA A 75 0.14 14.53 -27.68
N VAL A 76 0.13 15.32 -26.61
CA VAL A 76 -0.53 16.64 -26.62
C VAL A 76 0.19 17.60 -27.57
N GLN A 77 1.52 17.52 -27.68
CA GLN A 77 2.26 18.30 -28.68
C GLN A 77 1.92 17.87 -30.11
N GLN A 78 1.83 16.57 -30.38
CA GLN A 78 1.41 16.06 -31.70
C GLN A 78 -0.01 16.52 -32.05
N ALA A 79 -0.93 16.42 -31.09
CA ALA A 79 -2.30 16.92 -31.25
C ALA A 79 -2.33 18.43 -31.49
N GLN A 80 -1.56 19.22 -30.73
CA GLN A 80 -1.47 20.67 -30.91
C GLN A 80 -1.01 21.06 -32.32
N THR A 81 -0.07 20.31 -32.90
CA THR A 81 0.40 20.55 -34.28
C THR A 81 -0.67 20.23 -35.32
N ALA A 82 -1.57 19.29 -35.04
CA ALA A 82 -2.65 18.90 -35.94
C ALA A 82 -3.95 19.71 -35.77
N LEU A 83 -4.04 20.57 -34.75
CA LEU A 83 -5.21 21.43 -34.54
C LEU A 83 -5.32 22.56 -35.58
N PRO A 84 -6.55 23.03 -35.87
CA PRO A 84 -6.74 24.20 -36.69
C PRO A 84 -6.12 25.46 -36.04
N PRO A 85 -5.65 26.43 -36.85
CA PRO A 85 -5.15 27.69 -36.33
C PRO A 85 -6.18 28.40 -35.43
N GLY A 86 -5.73 28.97 -34.32
CA GLY A 86 -6.58 29.70 -33.37
C GLY A 86 -7.10 28.89 -32.19
N GLN A 87 -6.86 27.58 -32.17
CA GLN A 87 -7.15 26.72 -31.00
C GLN A 87 -5.86 26.25 -30.32
N LYS A 88 -5.79 26.38 -28.99
CA LYS A 88 -4.65 25.94 -28.19
C LYS A 88 -5.06 24.89 -27.14
N LEU A 89 -4.19 23.90 -26.97
CA LEU A 89 -4.25 22.91 -25.90
C LEU A 89 -3.51 23.42 -24.67
N HIS A 90 -4.05 23.08 -23.52
CA HIS A 90 -3.42 23.33 -22.23
C HIS A 90 -3.45 22.05 -21.40
N VAL A 91 -2.39 21.82 -20.63
CA VAL A 91 -2.30 20.70 -19.69
C VAL A 91 -2.01 21.24 -18.29
N VAL A 92 -2.80 20.79 -17.32
CA VAL A 92 -2.68 21.15 -15.92
C VAL A 92 -2.44 19.90 -15.09
N PHE A 93 -1.36 19.87 -14.32
CA PHE A 93 -1.19 18.87 -13.27
C PHE A 93 -1.32 19.54 -11.91
N CYS A 94 -2.23 19.02 -11.08
CA CYS A 94 -2.42 19.47 -9.71
C CYS A 94 -2.10 18.30 -8.78
N GLY A 95 -1.10 18.47 -7.92
CA GLY A 95 -0.66 17.36 -7.11
C GLY A 95 0.52 17.64 -6.21
N LEU A 96 0.94 16.60 -5.50
CA LEU A 96 2.06 16.64 -4.56
C LEU A 96 3.25 15.89 -5.12
N PHE A 97 4.43 16.46 -4.96
CA PHE A 97 5.71 15.82 -5.24
C PHE A 97 6.26 15.18 -3.96
N ARG A 98 6.62 13.88 -4.01
CA ARG A 98 7.32 13.22 -2.90
C ARG A 98 8.80 13.60 -2.84
N HIS A 99 9.38 13.94 -3.98
CA HIS A 99 10.80 14.24 -4.11
C HIS A 99 11.01 15.44 -5.04
N PRO A 100 12.02 16.31 -4.77
CA PRO A 100 12.29 17.48 -5.61
C PRO A 100 12.51 17.15 -7.09
N TYR A 101 13.25 16.06 -7.39
CA TYR A 101 13.55 15.65 -8.77
C TYR A 101 12.29 15.37 -9.60
N ALA A 102 11.21 14.92 -8.95
CA ALA A 102 9.97 14.61 -9.64
C ALA A 102 9.39 15.87 -10.30
N ARG A 103 9.55 17.04 -9.67
CA ARG A 103 9.12 18.31 -10.26
C ARG A 103 9.88 18.62 -11.55
N ASP A 104 11.17 18.33 -11.60
CA ASP A 104 12.01 18.56 -12.78
C ASP A 104 11.56 17.72 -13.99
N VAL A 105 11.16 16.46 -13.76
CA VAL A 105 10.61 15.61 -14.84
C VAL A 105 9.39 16.26 -15.49
N PHE A 106 8.49 16.85 -14.69
CA PHE A 106 7.31 17.53 -15.21
C PHE A 106 7.67 18.87 -15.87
N THR A 107 8.47 19.73 -15.24
CA THR A 107 8.76 21.08 -15.77
C THR A 107 9.68 21.04 -16.98
N GLN A 108 10.80 20.33 -16.90
CA GLN A 108 11.77 20.24 -17.99
C GLN A 108 11.21 19.38 -19.14
N GLY A 109 10.51 18.28 -18.80
CA GLY A 109 9.79 17.46 -19.77
C GLY A 109 8.75 18.27 -20.55
N ALA A 110 7.91 19.05 -19.86
CA ALA A 110 6.91 19.90 -20.51
C ALA A 110 7.56 20.91 -21.45
N ALA A 111 8.57 21.65 -20.97
CA ALA A 111 9.27 22.66 -21.76
C ALA A 111 9.92 22.07 -23.02
N ARG A 112 10.43 20.84 -22.94
CA ARG A 112 11.14 20.20 -24.05
C ARG A 112 10.22 19.49 -25.03
N LEU A 113 9.20 18.80 -24.54
CA LEU A 113 8.39 17.86 -25.34
C LEU A 113 7.07 18.46 -25.81
N MET A 114 6.57 19.54 -25.17
CA MET A 114 5.34 20.22 -25.59
C MET A 114 5.45 21.75 -25.61
N PRO A 115 6.45 22.33 -26.31
CA PRO A 115 6.71 23.78 -26.29
C PRO A 115 5.56 24.65 -26.80
N ASN A 116 4.62 24.11 -27.58
CA ASN A 116 3.49 24.87 -28.14
C ASN A 116 2.20 24.74 -27.32
N VAL A 117 2.23 24.02 -26.21
CA VAL A 117 1.07 23.71 -25.36
C VAL A 117 1.15 24.57 -24.09
N GLY A 118 0.01 25.09 -23.62
CA GLY A 118 -0.02 25.79 -22.33
C GLY A 118 0.15 24.82 -21.16
N PHE A 119 0.93 25.19 -20.14
CA PHE A 119 1.27 24.28 -19.06
C PHE A 119 1.19 24.97 -17.69
N LEU A 120 0.56 24.30 -16.72
CA LEU A 120 0.61 24.70 -15.32
C LEU A 120 0.83 23.50 -14.39
N LEU A 121 1.64 23.72 -13.37
CA LEU A 121 1.74 22.87 -12.19
C LEU A 121 1.11 23.59 -11.00
N LEU A 122 0.14 22.95 -10.38
CA LEU A 122 -0.60 23.45 -9.22
C LEU A 122 -0.38 22.56 -7.99
N ASP A 123 -0.59 23.13 -6.80
CA ASP A 123 -0.37 22.42 -5.54
C ASP A 123 -1.60 21.57 -5.17
N GLY A 124 -1.41 20.25 -5.11
CA GLY A 124 -2.44 19.31 -4.70
C GLY A 124 -2.85 19.41 -3.22
N ALA A 125 -2.06 20.05 -2.35
CA ALA A 125 -2.47 20.32 -0.98
C ALA A 125 -3.38 21.55 -0.86
N SER A 126 -3.45 22.41 -1.88
CA SER A 126 -4.29 23.61 -1.88
C SER A 126 -5.72 23.28 -2.33
N PRO A 127 -6.74 23.43 -1.47
CA PRO A 127 -8.14 23.22 -1.85
C PRO A 127 -8.59 24.18 -2.95
N GLN A 128 -7.98 25.36 -3.04
CA GLN A 128 -8.24 26.32 -4.11
C GLN A 128 -7.70 25.80 -5.44
N ASP A 129 -6.44 25.39 -5.51
CA ASP A 129 -5.84 24.88 -6.75
C ASP A 129 -6.55 23.63 -7.27
N ARG A 130 -6.99 22.72 -6.36
CA ARG A 130 -7.81 21.57 -6.76
C ARG A 130 -9.16 21.98 -7.35
N ARG A 131 -9.86 22.94 -6.74
CA ARG A 131 -11.15 23.47 -7.24
C ARG A 131 -10.97 24.19 -8.57
N GLU A 132 -9.93 25.00 -8.70
CA GLU A 132 -9.56 25.66 -9.96
C GLU A 132 -9.29 24.62 -11.05
N THR A 133 -8.52 23.58 -10.75
CA THR A 133 -8.21 22.49 -11.71
C THR A 133 -9.48 21.84 -12.24
N LEU A 134 -10.34 21.33 -11.35
CA LEU A 134 -11.59 20.65 -11.75
C LEU A 134 -12.56 21.58 -12.47
N SER A 135 -12.69 22.83 -12.01
CA SER A 135 -13.63 23.79 -12.60
C SER A 135 -13.12 24.35 -13.93
N GLY A 136 -11.82 24.54 -14.07
CA GLY A 136 -11.17 25.13 -15.22
C GLY A 136 -10.90 24.15 -16.37
N ALA A 137 -10.83 22.86 -16.08
CA ALA A 137 -10.65 21.81 -17.07
C ALA A 137 -11.86 21.62 -18.00
N ASP A 138 -11.58 20.98 -19.13
CA ASP A 138 -12.57 20.51 -20.11
C ASP A 138 -12.50 18.98 -20.30
N VAL A 139 -11.39 18.34 -19.91
CA VAL A 139 -11.18 16.88 -19.89
C VAL A 139 -10.36 16.48 -18.66
N SER A 140 -10.78 15.43 -17.96
CA SER A 140 -9.95 14.80 -16.93
C SER A 140 -9.06 13.74 -17.58
N LEU A 141 -7.75 13.91 -17.45
CA LEU A 141 -6.72 13.06 -18.00
C LEU A 141 -6.11 12.18 -16.91
N PHE A 142 -6.00 10.88 -17.15
CA PHE A 142 -5.42 9.93 -16.19
C PHE A 142 -4.72 8.75 -16.90
N MET A 143 -3.52 8.98 -17.41
CA MET A 143 -2.72 7.97 -18.15
C MET A 143 -1.86 7.16 -17.18
N ILE A 144 -2.41 6.09 -16.61
CA ILE A 144 -1.62 5.17 -15.78
C ILE A 144 -0.98 4.08 -16.66
N ASP A 145 0.28 3.78 -16.37
CA ASP A 145 1.14 2.87 -17.13
C ASP A 145 1.75 1.76 -16.26
N ASN A 146 1.33 1.64 -15.00
CA ASN A 146 1.88 0.67 -14.05
C ASN A 146 0.80 0.05 -13.17
N ILE A 147 1.19 -0.96 -12.41
CA ILE A 147 0.32 -1.83 -11.61
C ILE A 147 -0.18 -1.20 -10.29
N GLN A 148 0.22 0.04 -9.96
CA GLN A 148 -0.13 0.66 -8.68
C GLN A 148 -1.61 1.06 -8.63
N GLU A 149 -2.17 1.56 -9.74
CA GLU A 149 -3.52 2.08 -9.76
C GLU A 149 -4.55 0.97 -10.01
N THR A 150 -5.41 0.77 -9.01
CA THR A 150 -6.40 -0.32 -9.00
C THR A 150 -7.84 0.15 -9.05
N PHE A 151 -8.12 1.43 -8.77
CA PHE A 151 -9.48 1.96 -8.79
C PHE A 151 -9.56 3.37 -9.39
N GLY A 152 -8.70 4.28 -8.94
CA GLY A 152 -8.65 5.67 -9.40
C GLY A 152 -9.79 6.54 -8.86
N LEU A 153 -9.63 7.08 -7.65
CA LEU A 153 -10.54 8.10 -7.10
C LEU A 153 -10.51 9.41 -7.89
N ALA A 154 -9.34 9.83 -8.39
CA ALA A 154 -9.21 11.09 -9.13
C ALA A 154 -10.07 11.15 -10.41
N PRO A 155 -10.16 10.09 -11.22
CA PRO A 155 -11.18 9.98 -12.28
C PRO A 155 -12.61 10.23 -11.80
N LEU A 156 -13.02 9.72 -10.64
CA LEU A 156 -14.35 9.94 -10.08
C LEU A 156 -14.56 11.40 -9.66
N GLU A 157 -13.53 12.07 -9.14
CA GLU A 157 -13.57 13.52 -8.91
C GLU A 157 -13.80 14.29 -10.22
N GLY A 158 -13.12 13.86 -11.30
CA GLY A 158 -13.34 14.39 -12.66
C GLY A 158 -14.77 14.16 -13.15
N MET A 159 -15.33 12.96 -12.93
CA MET A 159 -16.74 12.66 -13.23
C MET A 159 -17.70 13.56 -12.43
N ALA A 160 -17.43 13.77 -11.14
CA ALA A 160 -18.27 14.60 -10.28
C ALA A 160 -18.20 16.10 -10.64
N ALA A 161 -17.10 16.52 -11.25
CA ALA A 161 -16.98 17.81 -11.93
C ALA A 161 -17.67 17.82 -13.32
N GLY A 162 -18.26 16.71 -13.77
CA GLY A 162 -18.90 16.61 -15.09
C GLY A 162 -17.91 16.70 -16.25
N LEU A 163 -16.67 16.26 -16.04
CA LEU A 163 -15.64 16.19 -17.07
C LEU A 163 -15.69 14.83 -17.77
N PRO A 164 -15.56 14.79 -19.11
CA PRO A 164 -15.25 13.54 -19.79
C PRO A 164 -13.88 13.03 -19.34
N LEU A 165 -13.72 11.72 -19.30
CA LEU A 165 -12.46 11.09 -18.95
C LEU A 165 -11.66 10.67 -20.18
N LEU A 166 -10.35 10.92 -20.17
CA LEU A 166 -9.38 10.33 -21.08
C LEU A 166 -8.36 9.56 -20.23
N VAL A 167 -8.38 8.24 -20.30
CA VAL A 167 -7.59 7.37 -19.41
C VAL A 167 -6.89 6.27 -20.20
N SER A 168 -5.91 5.61 -19.61
CA SER A 168 -5.37 4.37 -20.17
C SER A 168 -6.38 3.22 -20.05
N ASP A 169 -6.42 2.33 -21.04
CA ASP A 169 -7.20 1.09 -21.00
C ASP A 169 -6.51 0.06 -20.10
N TRP A 170 -6.46 0.34 -18.80
CA TRP A 170 -5.65 -0.36 -17.81
C TRP A 170 -6.40 -0.58 -16.50
N ASP A 171 -6.27 -1.79 -15.94
CA ASP A 171 -6.83 -2.24 -14.65
C ASP A 171 -8.10 -1.50 -14.17
N GLY A 172 -8.03 -0.76 -13.05
CA GLY A 172 -9.18 -0.08 -12.45
C GLY A 172 -9.89 0.94 -13.34
N MET A 173 -9.23 1.44 -14.39
CA MET A 173 -9.87 2.35 -15.36
C MET A 173 -10.86 1.60 -16.24
N LYS A 174 -10.68 0.29 -16.46
CA LYS A 174 -11.63 -0.54 -17.22
C LYS A 174 -12.97 -0.68 -16.50
N ASP A 175 -12.94 -0.70 -15.17
CA ASP A 175 -14.13 -0.85 -14.33
C ASP A 175 -14.85 0.49 -14.13
N THR A 176 -14.10 1.57 -13.97
CA THR A 176 -14.66 2.90 -13.68
C THR A 176 -15.06 3.66 -14.94
N VAL A 177 -14.32 3.54 -16.04
CA VAL A 177 -14.47 4.35 -17.26
C VAL A 177 -15.09 3.56 -18.41
N THR A 178 -16.41 3.56 -18.43
CA THR A 178 -17.21 2.97 -19.52
C THR A 178 -17.23 3.87 -20.77
N PRO A 179 -17.53 3.33 -21.97
CA PRO A 179 -17.48 4.10 -23.22
C PRO A 179 -18.41 5.33 -23.28
N ASP A 180 -19.45 5.37 -22.45
CA ASP A 180 -20.40 6.47 -22.35
C ASP A 180 -19.89 7.66 -21.51
N VAL A 181 -18.87 7.47 -20.68
CA VAL A 181 -18.33 8.51 -19.77
C VAL A 181 -16.94 9.01 -20.16
N GLY A 182 -16.24 8.30 -21.04
CA GLY A 182 -14.89 8.65 -21.43
C GLY A 182 -14.30 7.78 -22.52
N LEU A 183 -13.05 8.09 -22.87
CA LEU A 183 -12.25 7.40 -23.86
C LEU A 183 -11.08 6.68 -23.17
N ARG A 184 -10.89 5.40 -23.50
CA ARG A 184 -9.78 4.58 -23.01
C ARG A 184 -8.75 4.38 -24.11
N VAL A 185 -7.51 4.76 -23.84
CA VAL A 185 -6.38 4.65 -24.75
C VAL A 185 -5.81 3.25 -24.68
N LYS A 186 -5.62 2.62 -25.83
CA LYS A 186 -5.09 1.25 -25.89
C LYS A 186 -3.74 1.15 -25.18
N THR A 187 -3.59 0.11 -24.35
CA THR A 187 -2.32 -0.23 -23.70
C THR A 187 -1.84 -1.62 -24.13
N ARG A 188 -0.52 -1.85 -24.09
CA ARG A 188 0.08 -3.16 -24.32
C ARG A 188 1.20 -3.38 -23.29
N THR A 189 1.42 -4.61 -22.88
CA THR A 189 2.54 -4.96 -21.99
C THR A 189 3.11 -6.31 -22.39
N LEU A 190 4.28 -6.63 -21.85
CA LEU A 190 4.95 -7.90 -22.07
C LEU A 190 4.25 -9.05 -21.32
N GLY A 191 4.38 -10.27 -21.85
CA GLY A 191 3.90 -11.48 -21.18
C GLY A 191 4.69 -11.81 -19.90
N PRO A 192 4.15 -12.67 -19.02
CA PRO A 192 4.71 -12.93 -17.69
C PRO A 192 6.15 -13.45 -17.71
N GLN A 193 6.57 -14.14 -18.77
CA GLN A 193 7.94 -14.63 -18.91
C GLN A 193 8.98 -13.50 -19.00
N HIS A 194 8.59 -12.31 -19.48
CA HIS A 194 9.52 -11.19 -19.62
C HIS A 194 9.64 -10.35 -18.33
N LEU A 195 8.70 -10.50 -17.38
CA LEU A 195 8.70 -9.80 -16.09
C LEU A 195 9.09 -10.71 -14.91
N ALA A 196 9.64 -11.90 -15.20
CA ALA A 196 10.04 -12.86 -14.19
C ALA A 196 11.20 -12.34 -13.31
N ASN A 197 12.13 -11.61 -13.91
CA ASN A 197 13.27 -11.03 -13.20
C ASN A 197 12.84 -9.92 -12.24
N GLU A 198 11.94 -9.05 -12.68
CA GLU A 198 11.35 -7.94 -11.92
C GLU A 198 10.54 -8.51 -10.74
N SER A 199 9.82 -9.59 -10.97
CA SER A 199 9.12 -10.33 -9.91
C SER A 199 10.10 -10.90 -8.88
N LEU A 200 11.19 -11.53 -9.32
CA LEU A 200 12.22 -12.06 -8.42
C LEU A 200 12.90 -10.95 -7.61
N ARG A 201 13.20 -9.81 -8.24
CA ARG A 201 13.84 -8.67 -7.58
C ARG A 201 12.96 -8.04 -6.51
N LEU A 202 11.66 -7.87 -6.78
CA LEU A 202 10.71 -7.40 -5.77
C LEU A 202 10.58 -8.41 -4.61
N GLN A 203 10.28 -9.67 -4.93
CA GLN A 203 10.01 -10.69 -3.90
C GLN A 203 11.27 -11.06 -3.08
N GLY A 204 12.44 -10.96 -3.71
CA GLY A 204 13.74 -11.16 -3.07
C GLY A 204 14.25 -9.93 -2.29
N GLY A 205 13.53 -8.80 -2.33
CA GLY A 205 13.90 -7.56 -1.63
C GLY A 205 15.11 -6.83 -2.25
N VAL A 206 15.44 -7.12 -3.51
CA VAL A 206 16.48 -6.40 -4.27
C VAL A 206 15.97 -5.03 -4.71
N ASP A 207 14.72 -5.00 -5.18
CA ASP A 207 14.03 -3.76 -5.55
C ASP A 207 12.96 -3.43 -4.53
N ASP A 208 12.81 -2.13 -4.23
CA ASP A 208 11.63 -1.63 -3.56
C ASP A 208 10.42 -1.53 -4.51
N TYR A 209 9.27 -1.20 -3.94
CA TYR A 209 8.02 -1.12 -4.70
C TYR A 209 8.04 -0.03 -5.78
N SER A 210 8.71 1.10 -5.54
CA SER A 210 8.79 2.19 -6.52
C SER A 210 9.67 1.80 -7.70
N GLN A 211 10.79 1.12 -7.45
CA GLN A 211 11.68 0.60 -8.51
C GLN A 211 10.94 -0.43 -9.37
N TYR A 212 10.17 -1.32 -8.74
CA TYR A 212 9.34 -2.28 -9.45
C TYR A 212 8.26 -1.61 -10.31
N CYS A 213 7.54 -0.61 -9.78
CA CYS A 213 6.54 0.13 -10.56
C CYS A 213 7.16 0.83 -11.77
N ALA A 214 8.34 1.43 -11.60
CA ALA A 214 9.07 2.09 -12.68
C ALA A 214 9.50 1.11 -13.78
N ALA A 215 9.99 -0.07 -13.39
CA ALA A 215 10.37 -1.11 -14.35
C ALA A 215 9.16 -1.61 -15.16
N VAL A 216 8.02 -1.81 -14.50
CA VAL A 216 6.78 -2.23 -15.18
C VAL A 216 6.22 -1.12 -16.09
N SER A 217 6.29 0.15 -15.65
CA SER A 217 5.95 1.32 -16.47
C SER A 217 6.78 1.35 -17.76
N ALA A 218 8.10 1.17 -17.66
CA ALA A 218 8.99 1.15 -18.82
C ALA A 218 8.70 0.01 -19.82
N MET A 219 7.99 -1.04 -19.39
CA MET A 219 7.57 -2.17 -20.23
C MET A 219 6.09 -2.13 -20.62
N THR A 220 5.43 -1.00 -20.37
CA THR A 220 4.02 -0.79 -20.67
C THR A 220 3.87 0.31 -21.73
N GLU A 221 3.32 -0.07 -22.88
CA GLU A 221 3.00 0.84 -23.96
C GLU A 221 1.64 1.48 -23.70
N VAL A 222 1.59 2.82 -23.79
CA VAL A 222 0.37 3.58 -24.07
C VAL A 222 0.41 3.94 -25.56
N ASP A 223 -0.56 3.44 -26.34
CA ASP A 223 -0.56 3.57 -27.81
C ASP A 223 -0.59 5.05 -28.23
N MET A 224 0.55 5.55 -28.71
CA MET A 224 0.76 6.97 -28.98
C MET A 224 -0.16 7.51 -30.08
N PRO A 225 -0.32 6.85 -31.25
CA PRO A 225 -1.31 7.26 -32.24
C PRO A 225 -2.74 7.33 -31.69
N ASP A 226 -3.18 6.33 -30.91
CA ASP A 226 -4.52 6.30 -30.31
C ASP A 226 -4.70 7.42 -29.27
N LEU A 227 -3.68 7.68 -28.43
CA LEU A 227 -3.70 8.79 -27.47
C LEU A 227 -3.85 10.14 -28.18
N THR A 228 -3.02 10.40 -29.19
CA THR A 228 -3.04 11.64 -29.97
C THR A 228 -4.39 11.85 -30.67
N ALA A 229 -4.94 10.79 -31.29
CA ALA A 229 -6.24 10.85 -31.95
C ALA A 229 -7.37 11.17 -30.97
N ARG A 230 -7.40 10.55 -29.78
CA ARG A 230 -8.42 10.82 -28.76
C ARG A 230 -8.31 12.21 -28.16
N ILE A 231 -7.09 12.75 -28.01
CA ILE A 231 -6.87 14.14 -27.61
C ILE A 231 -7.49 15.07 -28.67
N LEU A 232 -7.25 14.81 -29.97
CA LEU A 232 -7.81 15.59 -31.07
C LEU A 232 -9.34 15.52 -31.11
N ASP A 233 -9.94 14.34 -30.99
CA ASP A 233 -11.38 14.15 -30.94
C ASP A 233 -12.00 14.98 -29.81
N LEU A 234 -11.44 14.86 -28.61
CA LEU A 234 -11.92 15.62 -27.46
C LEU A 234 -11.66 17.11 -27.61
N ALA A 235 -10.58 17.55 -28.25
CA ALA A 235 -10.28 18.96 -28.43
C ALA A 235 -11.22 19.65 -29.44
N THR A 236 -11.47 18.98 -30.56
CA THR A 236 -12.23 19.53 -31.70
C THR A 236 -13.75 19.33 -31.59
N ASN A 237 -14.22 18.46 -30.69
CA ASN A 237 -15.64 18.13 -30.56
C ASN A 237 -16.22 18.55 -29.20
N PRO A 238 -16.75 19.78 -29.06
CA PRO A 238 -17.36 20.24 -27.81
C PRO A 238 -18.62 19.45 -27.42
N ASP A 239 -19.41 18.99 -28.38
CA ASP A 239 -20.63 18.22 -28.12
C ASP A 239 -20.30 16.83 -27.55
N LEU A 240 -19.23 16.20 -28.04
CA LEU A 240 -18.70 14.97 -27.47
C LEU A 240 -18.30 15.17 -26.01
N ARG A 241 -17.55 16.24 -25.69
CA ARG A 241 -17.16 16.55 -24.30
C ARG A 241 -18.39 16.75 -23.41
N ALA A 242 -19.38 17.51 -23.87
CA ALA A 242 -20.60 17.77 -23.13
C ALA A 242 -21.39 16.49 -22.85
N ARG A 243 -21.56 15.63 -23.87
CA ARG A 243 -22.28 14.36 -23.74
C ARG A 243 -21.59 13.39 -22.77
N LEU A 244 -20.29 13.18 -22.94
CA LEU A 244 -19.50 12.29 -22.09
C LEU A 244 -19.43 12.82 -20.64
N GLY A 245 -19.24 14.13 -20.45
CA GLY A 245 -19.20 14.75 -19.13
C GLY A 245 -20.53 14.68 -18.38
N ALA A 246 -21.66 14.85 -19.08
CA ALA A 246 -22.99 14.68 -18.48
C ALA A 246 -23.24 13.23 -18.04
N ALA A 247 -22.87 12.26 -18.88
CA ALA A 247 -22.96 10.84 -18.55
C ALA A 247 -22.03 10.47 -17.37
N ALA A 248 -20.81 11.00 -17.34
CA ALA A 248 -19.87 10.84 -16.23
C ALA A 248 -20.47 11.32 -14.90
N LEU A 249 -21.04 12.52 -14.88
CA LEU A 249 -21.70 13.08 -13.69
C LEU A 249 -22.88 12.22 -13.22
N GLN A 250 -23.67 11.71 -14.16
CA GLN A 250 -24.78 10.82 -13.84
C GLN A 250 -24.27 9.50 -13.23
N ARG A 251 -23.29 8.87 -13.87
CA ARG A 251 -22.72 7.59 -13.44
C ARG A 251 -22.13 7.68 -12.03
N VAL A 252 -21.34 8.71 -11.76
CA VAL A 252 -20.68 8.85 -10.45
C VAL A 252 -21.69 9.02 -9.32
N ARG A 253 -22.76 9.80 -9.53
CA ARG A 253 -23.85 9.94 -8.57
C ARG A 253 -24.60 8.63 -8.32
N GLN A 254 -24.80 7.84 -9.38
CA GLN A 254 -25.56 6.59 -9.30
C GLN A 254 -24.77 5.45 -8.67
N ILE A 255 -23.46 5.35 -8.90
CA ILE A 255 -22.68 4.16 -8.55
C ILE A 255 -21.68 4.43 -7.43
N TYR A 256 -21.02 5.59 -7.46
CA TYR A 256 -19.84 5.88 -6.65
C TYR A 256 -20.09 6.96 -5.58
N ASP A 257 -21.28 7.55 -5.49
CA ASP A 257 -21.59 8.45 -4.39
C ASP A 257 -21.72 7.66 -3.07
N TRP A 258 -21.22 8.22 -1.97
CA TRP A 258 -21.36 7.62 -0.65
C TRP A 258 -22.81 7.31 -0.27
N GLN A 259 -23.79 8.08 -0.76
CA GLN A 259 -25.21 7.80 -0.59
C GLN A 259 -25.62 6.43 -1.17
N THR A 260 -24.93 5.95 -2.20
CA THR A 260 -25.17 4.64 -2.82
C THR A 260 -24.24 3.55 -2.28
N VAL A 261 -22.99 3.89 -1.97
CA VAL A 261 -21.98 2.91 -1.51
C VAL A 261 -22.21 2.47 -0.06
N ILE A 262 -22.54 3.39 0.86
CA ILE A 262 -22.72 3.08 2.28
C ILE A 262 -23.81 2.01 2.52
N PRO A 263 -25.00 2.08 1.89
CA PRO A 263 -26.01 1.03 2.04
C PRO A 263 -25.52 -0.36 1.60
N GLN A 264 -24.67 -0.46 0.57
CA GLN A 264 -24.10 -1.75 0.14
C GLN A 264 -23.17 -2.33 1.20
N MET A 265 -22.34 -1.48 1.83
CA MET A 265 -21.47 -1.90 2.94
C MET A 265 -22.29 -2.39 4.13
N GLN A 266 -23.36 -1.68 4.49
CA GLN A 266 -24.26 -2.06 5.58
C GLN A 266 -24.97 -3.39 5.29
N ALA A 267 -25.42 -3.61 4.05
CA ALA A 267 -26.01 -4.87 3.63
C ALA A 267 -25.02 -6.04 3.75
N LEU A 268 -23.77 -5.84 3.32
CA LEU A 268 -22.71 -6.84 3.48
C LEU A 268 -22.46 -7.18 4.96
N TRP A 269 -22.39 -6.17 5.83
CA TRP A 269 -22.20 -6.41 7.26
C TRP A 269 -23.38 -7.19 7.87
N ALA A 270 -24.60 -6.89 7.46
CA ALA A 270 -25.78 -7.64 7.90
C ALA A 270 -25.69 -9.11 7.45
N GLU A 271 -25.33 -9.38 6.19
CA GLU A 271 -25.13 -10.72 5.66
C GLU A 271 -24.02 -11.48 6.43
N GLN A 272 -22.87 -10.84 6.64
CA GLN A 272 -21.77 -11.42 7.41
C GLN A 272 -22.18 -11.72 8.85
N GLY A 273 -22.96 -10.83 9.47
CA GLY A 273 -23.54 -11.03 10.79
C GLY A 273 -24.43 -12.27 10.84
N GLN A 274 -25.34 -12.43 9.87
CA GLN A 274 -26.22 -13.59 9.75
C GLN A 274 -25.42 -14.89 9.57
N ARG A 275 -24.44 -14.91 8.66
CA ARG A 275 -23.56 -16.07 8.44
C ARG A 275 -22.76 -16.45 9.69
N ARG A 276 -22.24 -15.46 10.41
CA ARG A 276 -21.49 -15.68 11.66
C ARG A 276 -22.38 -16.29 12.75
N VAL A 277 -23.63 -15.84 12.88
CA VAL A 277 -24.59 -16.38 13.87
C VAL A 277 -25.05 -17.79 13.48
N ALA A 278 -25.29 -18.05 12.19
CA ALA A 278 -25.67 -19.36 11.69
C ALA A 278 -24.51 -20.38 11.76
N GLY A 279 -23.27 -19.90 11.65
CA GLY A 279 -22.07 -20.71 11.78
C GLY A 279 -21.89 -21.25 13.19
N LYS A 280 -21.79 -22.58 13.34
CA LYS A 280 -21.35 -23.17 14.61
C LYS A 280 -19.87 -22.84 14.82
N ALA A 281 -19.57 -21.93 15.75
CA ALA A 281 -18.21 -21.57 16.10
C ALA A 281 -17.43 -22.82 16.54
N ARG A 282 -16.48 -23.27 15.72
CA ARG A 282 -15.47 -24.26 16.13
C ARG A 282 -14.30 -23.46 16.69
N ASN A 283 -14.32 -23.17 17.98
CA ASN A 283 -13.20 -22.52 18.66
C ASN A 283 -12.02 -23.50 18.69
N HIS A 284 -11.21 -23.51 17.62
CA HIS A 284 -9.94 -24.20 17.64
C HIS A 284 -8.94 -23.31 18.37
N ARG A 285 -8.78 -23.51 19.68
CA ARG A 285 -7.81 -22.77 20.49
C ARG A 285 -6.41 -23.21 20.06
N ILE A 286 -5.75 -22.40 19.24
CA ILE A 286 -4.35 -22.61 18.88
C ILE A 286 -3.49 -22.27 20.10
N PRO A 287 -2.72 -23.23 20.67
CA PRO A 287 -1.81 -22.94 21.76
C PRO A 287 -0.79 -21.87 21.36
N GLY A 288 -0.39 -21.00 22.29
CA GLY A 288 0.51 -19.87 21.97
C GLY A 288 1.84 -20.29 21.35
N HIS A 289 2.36 -21.48 21.66
CA HIS A 289 3.60 -22.01 21.08
C HIS A 289 3.45 -22.49 19.63
N MET A 290 2.23 -22.69 19.13
CA MET A 290 1.98 -23.04 17.74
C MET A 290 2.03 -21.83 16.80
N LEU A 291 1.98 -20.61 17.35
CA LEU A 291 2.16 -19.31 16.68
C LEU A 291 1.74 -19.29 15.18
N PRO A 292 0.64 -18.61 14.79
CA PRO A 292 0.10 -18.69 13.42
C PRO A 292 1.08 -18.37 12.28
N VAL A 293 2.16 -17.63 12.55
CA VAL A 293 3.20 -17.28 11.59
C VAL A 293 4.26 -18.37 11.47
N ALA A 294 4.72 -18.92 12.60
CA ALA A 294 5.69 -20.03 12.66
C ALA A 294 5.72 -20.60 14.10
N PRO A 295 5.69 -21.93 14.29
CA PRO A 295 5.73 -22.54 15.62
C PRO A 295 6.97 -22.13 16.44
N SER A 296 6.92 -22.32 17.77
CA SER A 296 8.03 -21.98 18.66
C SER A 296 9.31 -22.73 18.27
N PRO A 297 10.50 -22.16 18.49
CA PRO A 297 11.75 -22.86 18.20
C PRO A 297 11.88 -24.21 18.92
N THR A 298 11.37 -24.33 20.14
CA THR A 298 11.40 -25.59 20.91
C THR A 298 10.42 -26.64 20.39
N LEU A 299 9.42 -26.25 19.61
CA LEU A 299 8.56 -27.17 18.88
C LEU A 299 9.20 -27.56 17.54
N LEU A 300 9.73 -26.58 16.78
CA LEU A 300 10.42 -26.82 15.52
C LEU A 300 11.66 -27.72 15.67
N PHE A 301 12.42 -27.53 16.76
CA PHE A 301 13.65 -28.24 17.06
C PHE A 301 13.50 -29.16 18.28
N GLN A 302 12.33 -29.79 18.42
CA GLN A 302 12.01 -30.62 19.58
C GLN A 302 13.00 -31.78 19.80
N SER A 303 13.59 -32.31 18.73
CA SER A 303 14.54 -33.42 18.76
C SER A 303 16.00 -33.03 19.06
N TYR A 304 16.31 -31.73 19.18
CA TYR A 304 17.69 -31.27 19.37
C TYR A 304 18.24 -31.55 20.78
N PRO A 305 17.51 -31.25 21.88
CA PRO A 305 18.00 -31.60 23.20
C PRO A 305 17.79 -33.10 23.48
N THR A 306 18.68 -33.70 24.28
CA THR A 306 18.49 -35.06 24.82
C THR A 306 17.18 -35.19 25.61
N GLU A 307 16.77 -34.10 26.28
CA GLU A 307 15.57 -34.04 27.08
C GLU A 307 14.97 -32.63 27.04
N GLN A 308 13.63 -32.53 26.91
CA GLN A 308 12.89 -31.32 27.19
C GLN A 308 12.35 -31.37 28.62
N ILE A 309 12.74 -30.39 29.43
CA ILE A 309 12.36 -30.33 30.84
C ILE A 309 11.33 -29.24 31.08
N ASP A 310 10.50 -29.43 32.11
CA ASP A 310 9.67 -28.37 32.67
C ASP A 310 10.31 -27.88 33.98
N PRO A 311 10.93 -26.68 33.98
CA PRO A 311 11.53 -26.15 35.20
C PRO A 311 10.52 -25.93 36.34
N GLY A 312 9.23 -25.83 36.03
CA GLY A 312 8.16 -25.68 37.03
C GLY A 312 8.08 -26.84 38.02
N HIS A 313 8.51 -28.04 37.62
CA HIS A 313 8.50 -29.25 38.45
C HIS A 313 9.84 -29.53 39.15
N GLY A 314 10.86 -28.70 38.91
CA GLY A 314 12.19 -28.87 39.50
C GLY A 314 12.35 -28.18 40.85
N ARG A 315 13.33 -28.66 41.62
CA ARG A 315 13.84 -27.98 42.82
C ARG A 315 15.31 -27.63 42.59
N TYR A 316 15.69 -26.41 42.93
CA TYR A 316 16.97 -25.82 42.57
C TYR A 316 17.71 -25.30 43.80
N VAL A 317 19.00 -25.55 43.86
CA VAL A 317 19.89 -25.05 44.91
C VAL A 317 21.09 -24.36 44.27
N ALA A 318 21.64 -23.34 44.94
CA ALA A 318 22.86 -22.69 44.49
C ALA A 318 24.05 -23.66 44.50
N THR A 319 24.93 -23.50 43.53
CA THR A 319 26.22 -24.19 43.47
C THR A 319 27.28 -23.36 44.21
N ASP A 320 28.32 -24.00 44.75
CA ASP A 320 29.48 -23.28 45.27
C ASP A 320 30.26 -22.62 44.12
N LEU A 321 30.43 -21.30 44.18
CA LEU A 321 31.09 -20.51 43.15
C LEU A 321 32.52 -20.12 43.54
N THR A 322 33.09 -20.71 44.60
CA THR A 322 34.45 -20.43 45.05
C THR A 322 35.44 -20.56 43.88
N GLY A 323 36.18 -19.48 43.60
CA GLY A 323 37.14 -19.41 42.49
C GLY A 323 36.54 -19.18 41.09
N ARG A 324 35.24 -18.87 40.98
CA ARG A 324 34.56 -18.60 39.70
C ARG A 324 34.05 -17.15 39.59
N PRO A 325 33.90 -16.60 38.37
CA PRO A 325 33.27 -15.31 38.15
C PRO A 325 31.83 -15.24 38.69
N GLY A 326 31.48 -14.11 39.30
CA GLY A 326 30.11 -13.84 39.74
C GLY A 326 29.16 -13.47 38.59
N LEU A 327 27.86 -13.33 38.91
CA LEU A 327 26.81 -13.04 37.91
C LEU A 327 27.11 -11.80 37.06
N THR A 328 27.48 -10.68 37.68
CA THR A 328 27.76 -9.42 37.00
C THR A 328 28.92 -9.53 36.02
N GLU A 329 30.00 -10.23 36.43
CA GLU A 329 31.16 -10.45 35.57
C GLU A 329 30.80 -11.35 34.38
N LEU A 330 30.04 -12.42 34.61
CA LEU A 330 29.62 -13.31 33.54
C LEU A 330 28.69 -12.63 32.53
N LEU A 331 27.72 -11.82 32.99
CA LEU A 331 26.83 -11.07 32.09
C LEU A 331 27.62 -10.11 31.18
N LYS A 332 28.65 -9.45 31.74
CA LYS A 332 29.59 -8.62 30.97
C LYS A 332 30.37 -9.44 29.95
N LEU A 333 30.96 -10.57 30.36
CA LEU A 333 31.70 -11.47 29.47
C LEU A 333 30.83 -12.03 28.35
N ARG A 334 29.56 -12.36 28.64
CA ARG A 334 28.61 -12.86 27.65
C ARG A 334 28.20 -11.79 26.63
N ASN A 335 28.32 -10.52 27.02
CA ASN A 335 28.12 -9.32 26.20
C ASN A 335 26.79 -9.31 25.43
N TYR A 336 25.67 -9.43 26.14
CA TYR A 336 24.34 -9.27 25.52
C TYR A 336 24.08 -7.83 25.05
N ALA A 337 24.82 -6.85 25.57
CA ALA A 337 24.72 -5.45 25.17
C ALA A 337 25.00 -5.26 23.67
N ALA A 338 25.97 -6.00 23.10
CA ALA A 338 26.27 -5.97 21.67
C ALA A 338 25.11 -6.46 20.78
N LEU A 339 24.17 -7.24 21.33
CA LEU A 339 22.98 -7.71 20.62
C LEU A 339 21.75 -6.81 20.83
N HIS A 340 21.88 -5.75 21.65
CA HIS A 340 20.77 -4.90 22.09
C HIS A 340 19.55 -5.67 22.61
N ARG A 341 19.75 -6.92 23.06
CA ARG A 341 18.67 -7.83 23.46
C ARG A 341 19.18 -8.87 24.46
N LEU A 342 18.61 -8.81 25.66
CA LEU A 342 18.79 -9.80 26.71
C LEU A 342 17.47 -10.56 26.91
N PHE A 343 17.54 -11.83 27.33
CA PHE A 343 16.35 -12.68 27.48
C PHE A 343 15.53 -12.35 28.76
N ALA A 344 16.14 -11.70 29.75
CA ALA A 344 15.53 -11.20 30.99
C ALA A 344 16.37 -10.03 31.53
N ALA A 345 15.81 -9.07 32.27
CA ALA A 345 16.60 -7.95 32.80
C ALA A 345 17.66 -8.43 33.81
N GLU A 346 18.84 -7.80 33.87
CA GLU A 346 19.92 -8.20 34.78
C GLU A 346 19.46 -8.24 36.26
N ALA A 347 18.65 -7.27 36.66
CA ALA A 347 18.05 -7.23 38.00
C ALA A 347 17.12 -8.41 38.28
N GLN A 348 16.38 -8.89 37.27
CA GLN A 348 15.51 -10.07 37.42
C GLN A 348 16.34 -11.35 37.56
N ILE A 349 17.43 -11.48 36.78
CA ILE A 349 18.35 -12.61 36.89
C ILE A 349 18.99 -12.64 38.29
N ALA A 350 19.43 -11.48 38.78
CA ALA A 350 20.01 -11.33 40.12
C ALA A 350 18.99 -11.67 41.22
N ALA A 351 17.74 -11.21 41.10
CA ALA A 351 16.69 -11.50 42.08
C ALA A 351 16.36 -13.00 42.15
N VAL A 352 16.27 -13.68 41.00
CA VAL A 352 16.04 -15.14 40.96
C VAL A 352 17.22 -15.89 41.58
N LEU A 353 18.46 -15.52 41.24
CA LEU A 353 19.64 -16.16 41.83
C LEU A 353 19.71 -15.94 43.35
N ALA A 354 19.46 -14.72 43.82
CA ALA A 354 19.44 -14.40 45.26
C ALA A 354 18.43 -15.26 46.02
N GLN A 355 17.23 -15.46 45.45
CA GLN A 355 16.21 -16.29 46.07
C GLN A 355 16.60 -17.77 46.14
N ILE A 356 17.31 -18.28 45.13
CA ILE A 356 17.80 -19.67 45.16
C ILE A 356 18.95 -19.82 46.17
N THR A 357 19.83 -18.83 46.28
CA THR A 357 20.95 -18.83 47.24
C THR A 357 20.46 -18.74 48.69
N ALA A 358 19.37 -18.03 48.96
CA ALA A 358 18.80 -17.91 50.30
C ALA A 358 18.24 -19.23 50.85
N GLU A 359 17.86 -20.16 49.96
CA GLU A 359 17.18 -21.42 50.31
C GLU A 359 18.14 -22.61 50.25
N ALA A 360 18.90 -22.83 51.33
CA ALA A 360 19.96 -23.86 51.40
C ALA A 360 19.48 -25.30 51.13
N THR A 361 18.20 -25.59 51.40
CA THR A 361 17.62 -26.91 51.09
C THR A 361 17.12 -27.03 49.65
N GLY A 362 17.09 -25.93 48.90
CA GLY A 362 16.57 -25.81 47.54
C GLY A 362 15.15 -25.23 47.47
N THR A 363 14.83 -24.57 46.36
CA THR A 363 13.56 -23.86 46.12
C THR A 363 12.92 -24.25 44.79
N THR A 364 11.61 -24.00 44.63
CA THR A 364 10.86 -24.29 43.41
C THR A 364 10.63 -23.04 42.59
N VAL A 365 10.33 -23.18 41.30
CA VAL A 365 9.96 -22.04 40.45
C VAL A 365 8.75 -21.28 41.00
N ALA A 366 7.76 -21.99 41.57
CA ALA A 366 6.58 -21.36 42.15
C ALA A 366 6.93 -20.43 43.33
N ALA A 367 7.83 -20.87 44.23
CA ALA A 367 8.28 -20.07 45.36
C ALA A 367 9.15 -18.87 44.91
N ILE A 368 10.02 -19.06 43.92
CA ILE A 368 10.80 -17.98 43.31
C ILE A 368 9.87 -16.93 42.68
N ALA A 369 8.91 -17.38 41.87
CA ALA A 369 7.94 -16.52 41.19
C ALA A 369 7.17 -15.65 42.19
N GLN A 370 6.66 -16.25 43.27
CA GLN A 370 5.96 -15.53 44.33
C GLN A 370 6.82 -14.46 44.99
N THR A 371 8.06 -14.80 45.33
CA THR A 371 8.96 -13.88 46.07
C THR A 371 9.49 -12.75 45.21
N THR A 372 9.77 -13.02 43.94
CA THR A 372 10.29 -12.04 42.98
C THR A 372 9.20 -11.23 42.28
N SER A 373 7.92 -11.54 42.52
CA SER A 373 6.78 -11.00 41.78
C SER A 373 6.88 -11.21 40.25
N LEU A 374 7.59 -12.25 39.83
CA LEU A 374 7.68 -12.68 38.43
C LEU A 374 6.69 -13.83 38.18
N THR A 375 6.28 -14.03 36.93
CA THR A 375 5.51 -15.24 36.58
C THR A 375 6.44 -16.41 36.28
N PRO A 376 6.00 -17.67 36.43
CA PRO A 376 6.79 -18.84 36.03
C PRO A 376 7.33 -18.77 34.59
N MET A 377 6.60 -18.12 33.67
CA MET A 377 7.03 -17.91 32.29
C MET A 377 8.31 -17.04 32.18
N TYR A 378 8.55 -16.12 33.11
CA TYR A 378 9.78 -15.33 33.18
C TYR A 378 10.87 -16.00 34.03
N VAL A 379 10.49 -16.75 35.06
CA VAL A 379 11.45 -17.47 35.92
C VAL A 379 12.09 -18.66 35.18
N ASN A 380 11.31 -19.41 34.39
CA ASN A 380 11.78 -20.62 33.69
C ASN A 380 13.01 -20.37 32.79
N PRO A 381 13.03 -19.35 31.90
CA PRO A 381 14.22 -19.04 31.11
C PRO A 381 15.44 -18.63 31.95
N ILE A 382 15.22 -17.93 33.08
CA ILE A 382 16.29 -17.51 34.00
C ILE A 382 16.90 -18.73 34.69
N VAL A 383 16.07 -19.63 35.21
CA VAL A 383 16.52 -20.90 35.80
C VAL A 383 17.33 -21.72 34.78
N MET A 384 16.85 -21.84 33.55
CA MET A 384 17.59 -22.53 32.48
C MET A 384 18.95 -21.88 32.20
N TRP A 385 19.03 -20.55 32.19
CA TRP A 385 20.28 -19.82 32.00
C TRP A 385 21.25 -20.01 33.18
N LEU A 386 20.75 -19.97 34.42
CA LEU A 386 21.56 -20.19 35.62
C LEU A 386 22.10 -21.63 35.69
N LEU A 387 21.29 -22.62 35.31
CA LEU A 387 21.73 -24.02 35.16
C LEU A 387 22.82 -24.15 34.10
N LYS A 388 22.67 -23.48 32.95
CA LYS A 388 23.65 -23.52 31.85
C LYS A 388 25.05 -23.06 32.29
N TYR A 389 25.11 -22.06 33.17
CA TYR A 389 26.36 -21.53 33.69
C TYR A 389 26.74 -22.09 35.06
N ASP A 390 25.99 -23.08 35.55
CA ASP A 390 26.26 -23.78 36.80
C ASP A 390 26.27 -22.84 38.02
N PHE A 391 25.44 -21.79 38.00
CA PHE A 391 25.14 -20.99 39.21
C PHE A 391 24.25 -21.76 40.18
N ILE A 392 23.42 -22.65 39.64
CA ILE A 392 22.46 -23.47 40.37
C ILE A 392 22.51 -24.88 39.79
N ARG A 393 22.05 -25.84 40.57
CA ARG A 393 21.86 -27.23 40.14
C ARG A 393 20.47 -27.73 40.52
N ARG A 394 20.03 -28.80 39.85
CA ARG A 394 18.80 -29.53 40.19
C ARG A 394 19.08 -30.43 41.40
N LEU A 395 18.10 -30.55 42.29
CA LEU A 395 18.09 -31.52 43.40
C LEU A 395 17.41 -32.82 43.02
#